data_AF-A0A239QHI2-F1
#
_entry.id   AF-A0A239QHI2-F1
#
_cell.length_a   1.000
_cell.length_b   1.000
_cell.length_c   1.000
_cell.angle_alpha   90.00
_cell.angle_beta   90.00
_cell.angle_gamma   90.00
#
_symmetry.space_group_name_H-M   'P 1'
#
loop_
_entity.id
_entity.type
_entity.pdbx_description
1 polymer ?
#
loop_
_entity_poly.entity_id
_entity_poly.type
_entity_poly.pdbx_seq_one_letter_code
_entity_poly.pdbx_strand_id
1 'polypeptide(L)'
;MKVIILNGPMGVGKTTVGKYIADHHPGTAFIDGDWCLDIHPFVGNQETKAMAVDNILHMIGNYQKCSVCNTVVLVWLMDEPWVIQKITQGLSAMQAEVKNVTLVCSRENLIRRWKDDHNCEWRTDEWLNVSLKSLPGFASMENIIDTSDLSVEQVAELVMQ
;
A
#
# COMPACT_ATOMS: atom_id res chain seq x y z
N MET A 1 -17.77 6.59 0.86
CA MET A 1 -16.93 5.42 0.53
C MET A 1 -15.72 5.45 1.44
N LYS A 2 -15.32 4.29 1.96
CA LYS A 2 -14.12 4.13 2.79
C LYS A 2 -12.91 3.87 1.90
N VAL A 3 -11.78 4.51 2.17
CA VAL A 3 -10.51 4.27 1.49
C VAL A 3 -9.45 3.96 2.53
N ILE A 4 -8.92 2.74 2.47
CA ILE A 4 -7.86 2.26 3.33
C ILE A 4 -6.56 2.32 2.54
N ILE A 5 -5.61 3.09 3.05
CA ILE A 5 -4.27 3.21 2.49
C ILE A 5 -3.34 2.33 3.33
N LEU A 6 -2.69 1.37 2.68
CA LEU A 6 -1.63 0.55 3.27
C LEU A 6 -0.28 0.98 2.72
N ASN A 7 0.51 1.62 3.58
CA ASN A 7 1.90 1.99 3.33
C ASN A 7 2.86 1.01 4.03
N GLY A 8 4.16 1.11 3.71
CA GLY A 8 5.21 0.34 4.35
C GLY A 8 6.31 -0.09 3.39
N PRO A 9 7.39 -0.68 3.90
CA PRO A 9 8.53 -1.10 3.09
C PRO A 9 8.13 -2.18 2.08
N MET A 10 8.93 -2.33 1.03
CA MET A 10 8.74 -3.40 0.06
C MET A 10 8.84 -4.76 0.75
N GLY A 11 8.02 -5.74 0.36
CA GLY A 11 8.06 -7.08 0.97
C GLY A 11 7.47 -7.20 2.40
N VAL A 12 6.99 -6.11 3.01
CA VAL A 12 6.35 -6.18 4.34
C VAL A 12 5.03 -6.94 4.35
N GLY A 13 4.38 -7.13 3.19
CA GLY A 13 3.12 -7.87 3.06
C GLY A 13 1.87 -7.05 2.70
N LYS A 14 2.04 -5.78 2.27
CA LYS A 14 0.92 -4.88 1.90
C LYS A 14 -0.05 -5.51 0.90
N THR A 15 0.46 -6.00 -0.23
CA THR A 15 -0.35 -6.62 -1.28
C THR A 15 -1.10 -7.85 -0.77
N THR A 16 -0.46 -8.69 0.05
CA THR A 16 -1.09 -9.88 0.66
C THR A 16 -2.24 -9.50 1.59
N VAL A 17 -2.00 -8.55 2.51
CA VAL A 17 -3.04 -8.06 3.44
C VAL A 17 -4.17 -7.36 2.69
N GLY A 18 -3.84 -6.50 1.71
CA GLY A 18 -4.84 -5.75 0.97
C GLY A 18 -5.73 -6.64 0.11
N LYS A 19 -5.17 -7.66 -0.55
CA LYS A 19 -5.95 -8.68 -1.27
C LYS A 19 -6.82 -9.50 -0.32
N TYR A 20 -6.26 -9.93 0.82
CA TYR A 20 -7.05 -10.64 1.84
C TYR A 20 -8.27 -9.83 2.28
N ILE A 21 -8.10 -8.53 2.56
CA ILE A 21 -9.22 -7.64 2.90
C ILE A 21 -10.25 -7.61 1.76
N ALA A 22 -9.80 -7.42 0.52
CA ALA A 22 -10.69 -7.34 -0.64
C ALA A 22 -11.50 -8.63 -0.87
N ASP A 23 -10.85 -9.79 -0.70
CA ASP A 23 -11.47 -11.11 -0.89
C ASP A 23 -12.48 -11.46 0.22
N HIS A 24 -12.28 -10.95 1.44
CA HIS A 24 -13.11 -11.30 2.61
C HIS A 24 -14.15 -10.23 2.98
N HIS A 25 -14.13 -9.06 2.33
CA HIS A 25 -15.08 -7.96 2.60
C HIS A 25 -15.80 -7.53 1.31
N PRO A 26 -17.04 -7.99 1.07
CA PRO A 26 -17.78 -7.68 -0.15
C PRO A 26 -17.91 -6.18 -0.43
N GLY A 27 -17.80 -5.81 -1.70
CA GLY A 27 -17.84 -4.41 -2.14
C GLY A 27 -16.53 -3.64 -1.92
N THR A 28 -15.42 -4.36 -1.78
CA THR A 28 -14.08 -3.80 -1.69
C THR A 28 -13.35 -3.90 -3.03
N ALA A 29 -12.91 -2.76 -3.55
CA ALA A 29 -11.95 -2.71 -4.65
C ALA A 29 -10.51 -2.71 -4.13
N PHE A 30 -9.60 -3.34 -4.87
CA PHE A 30 -8.17 -3.35 -4.57
C PHE A 30 -7.41 -2.55 -5.63
N ILE A 31 -6.52 -1.65 -5.20
CA ILE A 31 -5.63 -0.88 -6.07
C ILE A 31 -4.19 -1.11 -5.62
N ASP A 32 -3.36 -1.59 -6.53
CA ASP A 32 -1.91 -1.59 -6.37
C ASP A 32 -1.32 -0.34 -7.04
N GLY A 33 -0.64 0.49 -6.25
CA GLY A 33 -0.06 1.74 -6.74
C GLY A 33 1.05 1.51 -7.76
N ASP A 34 1.71 0.34 -7.73
CA ASP A 34 2.72 -0.01 -8.73
C ASP A 34 2.09 -0.16 -10.13
N TRP A 35 0.86 -0.69 -10.22
CA TRP A 35 0.11 -0.76 -11.49
C TRP A 35 -0.30 0.60 -12.04
N CYS A 36 -0.32 1.63 -11.20
CA CYS A 36 -0.63 3.00 -11.61
C CYS A 36 0.60 3.71 -12.21
N LEU A 37 1.76 3.02 -12.21
CA LEU A 37 3.06 3.51 -12.68
C LEU A 37 3.83 2.43 -13.47
N ASP A 38 3.14 1.47 -14.08
CA ASP A 38 3.75 0.34 -14.79
C ASP A 38 4.27 0.75 -16.18
N ILE A 39 5.31 1.59 -16.18
CA ILE A 39 6.01 2.08 -17.39
C ILE A 39 7.24 1.20 -17.61
N HIS A 40 7.53 0.86 -18.86
CA HIS A 40 8.72 0.08 -19.24
C HIS A 40 9.65 0.90 -20.17
N PRO A 41 10.89 1.22 -19.77
CA PRO A 41 11.53 0.86 -18.50
C PRO A 41 10.91 1.59 -17.29
N PHE A 42 11.04 1.00 -16.10
CA PHE A 42 10.52 1.59 -14.86
C PHE A 42 11.19 2.94 -14.58
N VAL A 43 10.37 3.96 -14.34
CA VAL A 43 10.80 5.31 -13.95
C VAL A 43 9.97 5.73 -12.73
N GLY A 44 10.61 5.77 -11.56
CA GLY A 44 9.98 6.14 -10.29
C GLY A 44 10.38 7.54 -9.80
N ASN A 45 10.37 8.53 -10.69
CA ASN A 45 10.73 9.93 -10.39
C ASN A 45 9.50 10.75 -9.94
N GLN A 46 9.68 12.04 -9.65
CA GLN A 46 8.59 12.91 -9.18
C GLN A 46 7.43 13.04 -10.19
N GLU A 47 7.73 13.21 -11.48
CA GLU A 47 6.72 13.36 -12.55
C GLU A 47 5.85 12.12 -12.67
N THR A 48 6.49 10.96 -12.75
CA THR A 48 5.84 9.67 -12.87
C THR A 48 5.02 9.36 -11.59
N LYS A 49 5.57 9.58 -10.39
CA LYS A 49 4.79 9.45 -9.14
C LYS A 49 3.57 10.40 -9.11
N ALA A 50 3.68 11.62 -9.64
CA ALA A 50 2.55 12.55 -9.69
C ALA A 50 1.45 12.06 -10.64
N MET A 51 1.83 11.50 -11.80
CA MET A 51 0.90 10.83 -12.71
C MET A 51 0.23 9.61 -12.04
N ALA A 52 0.98 8.79 -11.30
CA ALA A 52 0.41 7.64 -10.59
C ALA A 52 -0.62 8.07 -9.54
N VAL A 53 -0.36 9.16 -8.80
CA VAL A 53 -1.33 9.74 -7.86
C VAL A 53 -2.61 10.16 -8.59
N ASP A 54 -2.51 10.81 -9.75
CA ASP A 54 -3.68 11.20 -10.55
C ASP A 54 -4.47 9.97 -11.03
N ASN A 55 -3.78 8.94 -11.53
CA ASN A 55 -4.38 7.65 -11.92
C ASN A 55 -5.14 7.00 -10.75
N ILE A 56 -4.53 6.93 -9.57
CA ILE A 56 -5.14 6.38 -8.35
C ILE A 56 -6.42 7.14 -8.00
N LEU A 57 -6.33 8.48 -7.93
CA LEU A 57 -7.47 9.32 -7.58
C LEU A 57 -8.60 9.19 -8.62
N HIS A 58 -8.27 9.13 -9.90
CA HIS A 58 -9.25 8.93 -10.96
C HIS A 58 -9.99 7.60 -10.81
N MET A 59 -9.26 6.50 -10.57
CA MET A 59 -9.88 5.19 -10.34
C MET A 59 -10.77 5.17 -9.11
N ILE A 60 -10.33 5.76 -7.99
CA ILE A 60 -11.14 5.88 -6.77
C ILE A 60 -12.41 6.69 -7.05
N GLY A 61 -12.31 7.79 -7.79
CA GLY A 61 -13.47 8.59 -8.19
C GLY A 61 -14.47 7.81 -9.06
N ASN A 62 -14.02 6.83 -9.85
CA ASN A 62 -14.90 5.93 -10.59
C ASN A 62 -15.56 4.90 -9.67
N TYR A 63 -14.81 4.28 -8.75
CA TYR A 63 -15.37 3.37 -7.75
C TYR A 63 -16.42 4.07 -6.87
N GLN A 64 -16.24 5.35 -6.55
CA GLN A 64 -17.21 6.13 -5.76
C GLN A 64 -18.59 6.22 -6.40
N LYS A 65 -18.65 6.18 -7.73
CA LYS A 65 -19.90 6.26 -8.51
C LYS A 65 -20.53 4.89 -8.73
N CYS A 66 -19.86 3.81 -8.34
CA CYS A 66 -20.34 2.45 -8.48
C CYS A 66 -21.04 1.99 -7.20
N SER A 67 -22.35 1.73 -7.26
CA SER A 67 -23.14 1.32 -6.09
C SER A 67 -22.73 -0.03 -5.47
N VAL A 68 -22.00 -0.86 -6.22
CA VAL A 68 -21.46 -2.14 -5.73
C VAL A 68 -20.20 -1.94 -4.89
N CYS A 69 -19.49 -0.83 -5.07
CA CYS A 69 -18.22 -0.55 -4.39
C CYS A 69 -18.44 0.42 -3.22
N ASN A 70 -18.12 -0.01 -2.01
CA ASN A 70 -18.25 0.80 -0.80
C ASN A 70 -16.90 1.06 -0.10
N THR A 71 -15.87 0.28 -0.46
CA THR A 71 -14.53 0.34 0.12
C THR A 71 -13.47 0.22 -0.97
N VAL A 72 -12.36 0.96 -0.83
CA VAL A 72 -11.15 0.76 -1.63
C VAL A 72 -9.99 0.46 -0.68
N VAL A 73 -9.20 -0.56 -0.99
CA VAL A 73 -7.89 -0.79 -0.37
C VAL A 73 -6.82 -0.41 -1.39
N LEU A 74 -6.10 0.66 -1.09
CA LEU A 74 -4.94 1.12 -1.85
C LEU A 74 -3.67 0.64 -1.15
N VAL A 75 -2.84 -0.10 -1.86
CA VAL A 75 -1.50 -0.49 -1.39
C VAL A 75 -0.46 0.21 -2.23
N TRP A 76 0.54 0.84 -1.61
CA TRP A 76 1.67 1.40 -2.35
C TRP A 76 2.87 1.63 -1.43
N LEU A 77 4.07 1.70 -2.00
CA LEU A 77 5.26 2.16 -1.29
C LEU A 77 5.30 3.69 -1.41
N MET A 78 4.92 4.38 -0.33
CA MET A 78 4.90 5.84 -0.23
C MET A 78 5.94 6.29 0.79
N ASP A 79 7.20 6.31 0.36
CA ASP A 79 8.36 6.72 1.15
C ASP A 79 8.53 8.26 1.20
N GLU A 80 8.02 8.96 0.20
CA GLU A 80 8.03 10.41 0.13
C GLU A 80 6.74 11.03 0.73
N PRO A 81 6.84 11.92 1.74
CA PRO A 81 5.67 12.49 2.41
C PRO A 81 4.68 13.22 1.49
N TRP A 82 5.14 13.80 0.38
CA TRP A 82 4.27 14.51 -0.54
C TRP A 82 3.29 13.57 -1.27
N VAL A 83 3.67 12.31 -1.50
CA VAL A 83 2.83 11.34 -2.23
C VAL A 83 1.57 11.05 -1.40
N ILE A 84 1.75 10.69 -0.13
CA ILE A 84 0.65 10.39 0.77
C ILE A 84 -0.19 11.64 1.06
N GLN A 85 0.43 12.82 1.15
CA GLN A 85 -0.27 14.09 1.29
C GLN A 85 -1.17 14.39 0.08
N LYS A 86 -0.69 14.15 -1.15
CA LYS A 86 -1.48 14.41 -2.36
C LYS A 86 -2.66 13.46 -2.50
N ILE A 87 -2.45 12.17 -2.22
CA ILE A 87 -3.54 11.18 -2.21
C ILE A 87 -4.59 11.56 -1.16
N THR A 88 -4.18 11.80 0.09
CA THR A 88 -5.13 12.16 1.16
C THR A 88 -5.88 13.45 0.90
N GLN A 89 -5.24 14.47 0.31
CA GLN A 89 -5.90 15.70 -0.13
C GLN A 89 -6.96 15.45 -1.21
N GLY A 90 -6.63 14.64 -2.23
CA GLY A 90 -7.58 14.26 -3.28
C GLY A 90 -8.77 13.48 -2.75
N LEU A 91 -8.53 12.53 -1.84
CA LEU A 91 -9.58 11.76 -1.19
C LEU A 91 -10.48 12.62 -0.30
N SER A 92 -9.89 13.58 0.43
CA SER A 92 -10.65 14.55 1.22
C SER A 92 -11.55 15.43 0.34
N ALA A 93 -11.06 15.88 -0.81
CA ALA A 93 -11.86 16.62 -1.79
C ALA A 93 -13.03 15.78 -2.37
N MET A 94 -12.85 14.45 -2.46
CA MET A 94 -13.90 13.50 -2.83
C MET A 94 -14.85 13.16 -1.66
N GLN A 95 -14.63 13.72 -0.46
CA GLN A 95 -15.37 13.39 0.76
C GLN A 95 -15.32 11.88 1.09
N ALA A 96 -14.20 11.23 0.78
CA ALA A 96 -13.94 9.85 1.18
C ALA A 96 -13.53 9.80 2.66
N GLU A 97 -13.95 8.73 3.34
CA GLU A 97 -13.45 8.41 4.68
C GLU A 97 -12.09 7.72 4.52
N VAL A 98 -11.02 8.36 5.00
CA VAL A 98 -9.65 7.87 4.77
C VAL A 98 -9.10 7.26 6.06
N LYS A 99 -8.65 6.00 5.96
CA LYS A 99 -7.82 5.35 6.98
C LYS A 99 -6.44 5.10 6.40
N ASN A 100 -5.42 5.66 7.03
CA ASN A 100 -4.02 5.47 6.62
C ASN A 100 -3.29 4.60 7.65
N VAL A 101 -2.64 3.53 7.18
CA VAL A 101 -1.91 2.57 8.02
C VAL A 101 -0.53 2.33 7.43
N THR A 102 0.50 2.35 8.28
CA THR A 102 1.86 1.97 7.90
C THR A 102 2.19 0.59 8.47
N LEU A 103 2.34 -0.40 7.60
CA LEU A 103 2.80 -1.73 8.00
C LEU A 103 4.32 -1.72 8.16
N VAL A 104 4.80 -2.25 9.28
CA VAL A 104 6.22 -2.48 9.54
C VAL A 104 6.46 -3.93 9.96
N CYS A 105 7.73 -4.35 9.94
CA CYS A 105 8.15 -5.59 10.57
C CYS A 105 9.62 -5.48 11.00
N SER A 106 10.05 -6.42 11.83
CA SER A 106 11.46 -6.63 12.14
C SER A 106 12.28 -6.94 10.89
N ARG A 107 13.58 -6.65 10.98
CA ARG A 107 14.56 -6.92 9.92
C ARG A 107 14.55 -8.39 9.52
N GLU A 108 14.52 -9.28 10.51
CA GLU A 108 14.57 -10.73 10.36
C GLU A 108 13.32 -11.24 9.63
N ASN A 109 12.15 -10.71 10.01
CA ASN A 109 10.90 -11.05 9.33
C ASN A 109 10.87 -10.56 7.89
N LEU A 110 11.40 -9.36 7.61
CA LEU A 110 11.49 -8.86 6.24
C LEU A 110 12.36 -9.78 5.38
N ILE A 111 13.55 -10.16 5.88
CA ILE A 111 14.47 -11.06 5.17
C ILE A 111 13.82 -12.42 4.92
N ARG A 112 13.13 -12.98 5.92
CA ARG A 112 12.41 -14.26 5.77
C ARG A 112 11.36 -14.18 4.67
N ARG A 113 10.42 -13.22 4.77
CA ARG A 113 9.36 -13.00 3.77
C ARG A 113 9.92 -12.76 2.37
N TRP A 114 11.02 -12.02 2.28
CA TRP A 114 11.66 -11.72 1.00
C TRP A 114 12.21 -12.97 0.31
N LYS A 115 12.81 -13.88 1.08
CA LYS A 115 13.37 -15.14 0.57
C LYS A 115 12.29 -16.16 0.21
N ASP A 116 11.17 -16.13 0.92
CA ASP A 116 10.05 -17.05 0.70
C ASP A 116 9.14 -16.61 -0.47
N ASP A 117 9.24 -15.36 -0.94
CA ASP A 117 8.46 -14.84 -2.06
C ASP A 117 9.14 -15.11 -3.41
N HIS A 118 8.72 -16.19 -4.06
CA HIS A 118 9.25 -16.60 -5.36
C HIS A 118 8.46 -16.07 -6.57
N ASN A 119 7.38 -15.32 -6.33
CA ASN A 119 6.47 -14.88 -7.39
C ASN A 119 6.76 -13.44 -7.87
N CYS A 120 7.56 -12.69 -7.13
CA CYS A 120 7.86 -11.30 -7.42
C CYS A 120 9.29 -11.17 -7.99
N GLU A 121 9.40 -10.78 -9.27
CA GLU A 121 10.70 -10.60 -9.95
C GLU A 121 11.62 -9.58 -9.28
N TRP A 122 11.03 -8.67 -8.51
CA TRP A 122 11.76 -7.64 -7.76
C TRP A 122 12.39 -8.16 -6.46
N ARG A 123 12.29 -9.47 -6.15
CA ARG A 123 12.91 -10.08 -4.97
C ARG A 123 14.41 -10.36 -5.17
N THR A 124 15.14 -9.32 -5.57
CA THR A 124 16.60 -9.35 -5.69
C THR A 124 17.28 -8.91 -4.40
N ASP A 125 18.56 -9.26 -4.23
CA ASP A 125 19.37 -8.80 -3.09
C ASP A 125 19.56 -7.28 -3.07
N GLU A 126 19.60 -6.65 -4.25
CA GLU A 126 19.67 -5.19 -4.38
C GLU A 126 18.43 -4.53 -3.76
N TRP A 127 17.23 -4.95 -4.18
CA TRP A 127 15.99 -4.42 -3.65
C TRP A 127 15.75 -4.78 -2.18
N LEU A 128 16.22 -5.95 -1.74
CA LEU A 128 16.21 -6.29 -0.32
C LEU A 128 17.04 -5.28 0.49
N ASN A 129 18.24 -4.93 0.03
CA ASN A 129 19.08 -3.94 0.70
C ASN A 129 18.42 -2.56 0.75
N VAL A 130 17.75 -2.14 -0.32
CA VAL A 130 16.98 -0.89 -0.35
C VAL A 130 15.85 -0.94 0.68
N SER A 131 15.08 -2.04 0.72
CA SER A 131 13.97 -2.18 1.64
C SER A 131 14.38 -2.29 3.11
N LEU A 132 15.51 -2.94 3.40
CA LEU A 132 16.04 -3.01 4.76
C LEU A 132 16.52 -1.63 5.25
N LYS A 133 17.06 -0.80 4.36
CA LYS A 133 17.49 0.57 4.69
C LYS A 133 16.31 1.51 4.95
N SER A 134 15.14 1.26 4.37
CA SER A 134 13.95 2.10 4.55
C SER A 134 13.18 1.81 5.84
N LEU A 135 13.44 0.69 6.52
CA LEU A 135 12.75 0.29 7.75
C LEU A 135 12.67 1.40 8.81
N PRO A 136 13.76 2.11 9.18
CA PRO A 136 13.68 3.18 10.18
C PRO A 136 12.79 4.34 9.76
N GLY A 137 12.77 4.67 8.46
CA GLY A 137 11.93 5.75 7.93
C GLY A 137 10.44 5.42 8.07
N PHE A 138 10.03 4.21 7.69
CA PHE A 138 8.65 3.76 7.89
C PHE A 138 8.28 3.61 9.37
N ALA A 139 9.21 3.16 10.22
CA ALA A 139 9.00 3.06 11.66
C ALA A 139 8.84 4.42 12.37
N SER A 140 9.19 5.53 11.71
CA SER A 140 8.94 6.89 12.20
C SER A 140 7.63 7.51 11.71
N MET A 141 6.84 6.80 10.89
CA MET A 141 5.55 7.29 10.40
C MET A 141 4.43 7.11 11.43
N GLU A 142 3.24 7.60 11.11
CA GLU A 142 2.06 7.46 11.96
C GLU A 142 1.26 6.18 11.65
N ASN A 143 0.37 5.81 12.58
CA ASN A 143 -0.58 4.69 12.45
C ASN A 143 0.10 3.36 12.09
N ILE A 144 1.15 3.03 12.84
CA ILE A 144 1.99 1.86 12.61
C ILE A 144 1.29 0.59 13.10
N ILE A 145 1.37 -0.47 12.29
CA ILE A 145 1.09 -1.84 12.71
C ILE A 145 2.35 -2.68 12.49
N ASP A 146 2.92 -3.22 13.58
CA ASP A 146 3.98 -4.23 13.49
C ASP A 146 3.36 -5.58 13.14
N THR A 147 3.80 -6.13 12.01
CA THR A 147 3.28 -7.37 11.45
C THR A 147 4.16 -8.58 11.74
N SER A 148 5.26 -8.43 12.49
CA SER A 148 6.32 -9.45 12.65
C SER A 148 5.78 -10.83 13.05
N ASP A 149 4.87 -10.87 14.02
CA ASP A 149 4.35 -12.10 14.62
C ASP A 149 2.84 -12.27 14.42
N LEU A 150 2.28 -11.56 13.43
CA LEU A 150 0.85 -11.59 13.12
C LEU A 150 0.58 -12.38 11.83
N SER A 151 -0.53 -13.11 11.82
CA SER A 151 -1.07 -13.70 10.60
C SER A 151 -1.65 -12.61 9.69
N VAL A 152 -1.84 -12.93 8.40
CA VAL A 152 -2.48 -12.01 7.44
C VAL A 152 -3.87 -11.59 7.92
N GLU A 153 -4.65 -12.53 8.47
CA GLU A 153 -5.97 -12.29 9.04
C GLU A 153 -5.92 -11.31 10.22
N GLN A 154 -5.00 -11.51 11.17
CA GLN A 154 -4.84 -10.61 12.31
C GLN A 154 -4.45 -9.19 11.88
N VAL A 155 -3.54 -9.06 10.90
CA VAL A 155 -3.19 -7.74 10.36
C VAL A 155 -4.38 -7.11 9.66
N ALA A 156 -5.16 -7.88 8.88
CA ALA A 156 -6.35 -7.40 8.21
C ALA A 156 -7.41 -6.90 9.22
N GLU A 157 -7.64 -7.62 10.31
CA GLU A 157 -8.55 -7.18 11.38
C GLU A 157 -8.12 -5.84 11.99
N LEU A 158 -6.84 -5.68 12.34
CA LEU A 158 -6.31 -4.41 12.86
C LEU A 158 -6.40 -3.27 11.84
N VAL A 159 -6.19 -3.57 10.55
CA VAL A 159 -6.37 -2.61 9.46
C VAL A 159 -7.84 -2.22 9.31
N MET A 160 -8.80 -3.09 9.60
CA MET A 160 -10.22 -2.82 9.38
C MET A 160 -10.91 -2.08 10.55
N GLN A 161 -10.40 -2.23 11.79
CA GLN A 161 -10.88 -1.60 13.03
C GLN A 161 -10.97 -0.07 12.96
#